data_AF-A0A523EQW2-F1
#
_entry.id   AF-A0A523EQW2-F1
#
_cell.length_a   1.000
_cell.length_b   1.000
_cell.length_c   1.000
_cell.angle_alpha   90.00
_cell.angle_beta   90.00
_cell.angle_gamma   90.00
#
_symmetry.space_group_name_H-M   'P 1'
#
loop_
_entity.id
_entity.type
_entity.pdbx_description
1 polymer ?
#
loop_
_entity_poly.entity_id
_entity_poly.type
_entity_poly.pdbx_seq_one_letter_code
_entity_poly.pdbx_strand_id
1 'polypeptide(L)'
;MTRTRWILTLVCGACLLGWVPSAPVAAQERRQELEERIRERFTSMLRAELALSDDQAETVLPAMAELEQFKRENGRERRETVRALRTGIHDGASDAELQDLLDRLVRIEDDQRSAERGAMAKIDAELNTRQRVKLRFFVQRFRRQIEDRLSNRADRMGGRRMRQEGSRRPNRR
;
A
#
# COMPACT_ATOMS: atom_id res chain seq x y z
N MET A 1 45.55 25.13 -60.24
CA MET A 1 45.77 24.11 -59.19
C MET A 1 44.41 23.74 -58.62
N THR A 2 43.68 22.82 -59.25
CA THR A 2 43.54 21.38 -58.89
C THR A 2 42.88 21.18 -57.51
N ARG A 3 41.55 20.98 -57.43
CA ARG A 3 40.80 19.71 -57.58
C ARG A 3 40.91 18.75 -56.37
N THR A 4 39.77 18.56 -55.70
CA THR A 4 39.20 17.26 -55.26
C THR A 4 39.80 16.61 -53.99
N ARG A 5 38.95 16.35 -52.96
CA ARG A 5 38.47 15.00 -52.60
C ARG A 5 37.59 15.00 -51.34
N TRP A 6 36.36 14.56 -51.59
CA TRP A 6 35.34 14.06 -50.68
C TRP A 6 35.84 12.92 -49.79
N ILE A 7 35.48 12.95 -48.50
CA ILE A 7 35.20 11.72 -47.74
C ILE A 7 33.92 11.96 -46.93
N LEU A 8 32.82 11.42 -47.45
CA LEU A 8 31.65 11.03 -46.67
C LEU A 8 32.13 10.05 -45.59
N THR A 9 31.91 10.36 -44.32
CA THR A 9 31.86 9.34 -43.27
C THR A 9 30.44 9.30 -42.73
N LEU A 10 29.68 8.41 -43.35
CA LEU A 10 28.31 8.03 -43.02
C LEU A 10 28.39 7.12 -41.80
N VAL A 11 28.31 7.70 -40.60
CA VAL A 11 28.15 6.91 -39.37
C VAL A 11 26.66 6.66 -39.18
N CYS A 12 26.25 5.45 -39.56
CA CYS A 12 25.00 4.82 -39.15
C CYS A 12 24.96 4.74 -37.61
N GLY A 13 24.49 5.81 -36.97
CA GLY A 13 24.03 5.78 -35.58
C GLY A 13 22.68 5.08 -35.53
N ALA A 14 22.70 3.75 -35.60
CA ALA A 14 21.53 2.92 -35.31
C ALA A 14 21.04 3.27 -33.90
N CYS A 15 19.99 4.09 -33.84
CA CYS A 15 19.20 4.28 -32.63
C CYS A 15 18.59 2.92 -32.29
N LEU A 16 19.30 2.16 -31.45
CA LEU A 16 18.71 1.14 -30.61
C LEU A 16 17.68 1.86 -29.74
N LEU A 17 16.47 1.99 -30.28
CA LEU A 17 15.27 2.32 -29.54
C LEU A 17 15.08 1.19 -28.53
N GLY A 18 15.76 1.34 -27.41
CA GLY A 18 15.57 0.53 -26.23
C GLY A 18 14.10 0.60 -25.88
N TRP A 19 13.41 -0.51 -26.13
CA TRP A 19 12.05 -0.73 -25.70
C TRP A 19 12.05 -0.67 -24.17
N VAL A 20 11.67 0.48 -23.62
CA VAL A 20 11.42 0.61 -22.18
C VAL A 20 10.06 -0.06 -21.92
N PRO A 21 10.00 -1.20 -21.22
CA PRO A 21 8.72 -1.82 -20.92
C PRO A 21 7.93 -0.91 -19.97
N SER A 22 6.86 -0.31 -20.48
CA SER A 22 5.88 0.52 -19.77
C SER A 22 4.93 -0.35 -18.91
N ALA A 23 5.49 -1.12 -17.98
CA ALA A 23 4.73 -1.98 -17.06
C ALA A 23 4.17 -1.35 -15.76
N PRO A 24 4.43 -0.08 -15.35
CA PRO A 24 3.98 0.39 -14.03
C PRO A 24 2.52 0.87 -13.96
N VAL A 25 1.94 1.37 -15.06
CA VAL A 25 0.61 2.04 -15.03
C VAL A 25 -0.53 1.05 -14.75
N ALA A 26 -0.57 -0.07 -15.47
CA ALA A 26 -1.63 -1.08 -15.31
C ALA A 26 -1.65 -1.75 -13.92
N ALA A 27 -0.52 -1.79 -13.21
CA ALA A 27 -0.45 -2.32 -11.85
C ALA A 27 -1.02 -1.34 -10.82
N GLN A 28 -0.82 -0.04 -11.03
CA GLN A 28 -1.34 1.02 -10.18
C GLN A 28 -2.86 1.14 -10.30
N GLU A 29 -3.40 1.12 -11.52
CA GLU A 29 -4.84 1.17 -11.79
C GLU A 29 -5.58 0.01 -11.13
N ARG A 30 -5.09 -1.24 -11.29
CA ARG A 30 -5.68 -2.43 -10.65
C ARG A 30 -5.69 -2.33 -9.11
N ARG A 31 -4.69 -1.67 -8.53
CA ARG A 31 -4.63 -1.47 -7.07
C ARG A 31 -5.66 -0.45 -6.62
N GLN A 32 -5.79 0.66 -7.33
CA GLN A 32 -6.79 1.69 -7.04
C GLN A 32 -8.21 1.11 -7.13
N GLU A 33 -8.52 0.38 -8.21
CA GLU A 33 -9.81 -0.29 -8.39
C GLU A 33 -10.10 -1.29 -7.25
N LEU A 34 -9.08 -2.03 -6.79
CA LEU A 34 -9.24 -2.94 -5.65
C LEU A 34 -9.52 -2.18 -4.35
N GLU A 35 -8.82 -1.07 -4.11
CA GLU A 35 -9.00 -0.23 -2.92
C GLU A 35 -10.41 0.39 -2.89
N GLU A 36 -10.89 0.88 -4.03
CA GLU A 36 -12.26 1.41 -4.19
C GLU A 36 -13.31 0.34 -3.91
N ARG A 37 -13.18 -0.85 -4.51
CA ARG A 37 -14.10 -1.98 -4.25
C ARG A 37 -14.12 -2.41 -2.78
N ILE A 38 -12.95 -2.37 -2.10
CA ILE A 38 -12.88 -2.67 -0.67
C ILE A 38 -13.62 -1.60 0.13
N ARG A 39 -13.45 -0.32 -0.22
CA ARG A 39 -14.11 0.82 0.43
C ARG A 39 -15.63 0.77 0.27
N GLU A 40 -16.12 0.58 -0.95
CA GLU A 40 -17.56 0.46 -1.24
C GLU A 40 -18.18 -0.68 -0.43
N ARG A 41 -17.50 -1.83 -0.41
CA ARG A 41 -17.93 -2.98 0.38
C ARG A 41 -17.92 -2.69 1.87
N PHE A 42 -16.88 -2.03 2.39
CA PHE A 42 -16.79 -1.64 3.79
C PHE A 42 -17.99 -0.76 4.18
N THR A 43 -18.24 0.30 3.41
CA THR A 43 -19.34 1.25 3.64
C THR A 43 -20.70 0.55 3.63
N SER A 44 -20.97 -0.28 2.62
CA SER A 44 -22.22 -1.04 2.52
C SER A 44 -22.42 -1.98 3.71
N MET A 45 -21.39 -2.76 4.06
CA MET A 45 -21.47 -3.70 5.18
C MET A 45 -21.58 -2.97 6.54
N LEU A 46 -20.89 -1.85 6.71
CA LEU A 46 -20.93 -1.05 7.93
C LEU A 46 -22.34 -0.51 8.19
N ARG A 47 -22.96 0.09 7.16
CA ARG A 47 -24.32 0.63 7.25
C ARG A 47 -25.32 -0.47 7.62
N ALA A 48 -25.21 -1.64 6.99
CA ALA A 48 -26.08 -2.77 7.26
C ALA A 48 -25.88 -3.36 8.67
N GLU A 49 -24.62 -3.57 9.10
CA GLU A 49 -24.30 -4.19 10.38
C GLU A 49 -24.73 -3.33 11.57
N LEU A 50 -24.50 -2.02 11.46
CA LEU A 50 -24.85 -1.04 12.50
C LEU A 50 -26.30 -0.57 12.40
N ALA A 51 -27.01 -0.89 11.32
CA ALA A 51 -28.34 -0.35 11.03
C ALA A 51 -28.36 1.18 11.21
N LEU A 52 -27.41 1.87 10.55
CA LEU A 52 -27.31 3.33 10.64
C LEU A 52 -28.56 3.97 10.02
N SER A 53 -29.11 4.97 10.70
CA SER A 53 -30.04 5.90 10.05
C SER A 53 -29.31 6.74 8.99
N ASP A 54 -30.08 7.43 8.16
CA ASP A 54 -29.51 8.31 7.14
C ASP A 54 -28.69 9.44 7.79
N ASP A 55 -29.24 10.09 8.83
CA ASP A 55 -28.53 11.11 9.62
C ASP A 55 -27.23 10.59 10.25
N GLN A 56 -27.26 9.39 10.83
CA GLN A 56 -26.05 8.77 11.38
C GLN A 56 -25.03 8.45 10.28
N ALA A 57 -25.48 8.00 9.11
CA ALA A 57 -24.62 7.66 7.99
C ALA A 57 -23.91 8.89 7.42
N GLU A 58 -24.55 10.06 7.41
CA GLU A 58 -23.95 11.32 6.97
C GLU A 58 -22.75 11.74 7.83
N THR A 59 -22.69 11.32 9.09
CA THR A 59 -21.57 11.66 9.99
C THR A 59 -20.56 10.51 10.15
N VAL A 60 -21.06 9.28 10.32
CA VAL A 60 -20.22 8.11 10.64
C VAL A 60 -19.40 7.65 9.43
N LEU A 61 -19.97 7.66 8.22
CA LEU A 61 -19.27 7.16 7.04
C LEU A 61 -18.11 8.08 6.62
N PRO A 62 -18.26 9.42 6.59
CA PRO A 62 -17.13 10.31 6.34
C PRO A 62 -16.03 10.18 7.40
N ALA A 63 -16.38 10.15 8.69
CA ALA A 63 -15.39 9.99 9.78
C ALA A 63 -14.60 8.68 9.66
N MET A 64 -15.25 7.60 9.21
CA MET A 64 -14.56 6.34 8.90
C MET A 64 -13.66 6.45 7.67
N ALA A 65 -14.12 7.09 6.60
CA ALA A 65 -13.34 7.28 5.38
C ALA A 65 -12.08 8.14 5.63
N GLU A 66 -12.21 9.21 6.40
CA GLU A 66 -11.09 10.05 6.86
C GLU A 66 -10.08 9.22 7.66
N LEU A 67 -10.55 8.40 8.60
CA LEU A 67 -9.68 7.55 9.40
C LEU A 67 -8.94 6.51 8.55
N GLU A 68 -9.61 5.90 7.58
CA GLU A 68 -8.98 4.97 6.63
C GLU A 68 -7.94 5.67 5.77
N GLN A 69 -8.24 6.87 5.27
CA GLN A 69 -7.28 7.67 4.50
C GLN A 69 -6.05 7.99 5.33
N PHE A 70 -6.24 8.50 6.55
CA PHE A 70 -5.16 8.80 7.47
C PHE A 70 -4.27 7.58 7.74
N LYS A 71 -4.87 6.40 7.97
CA LYS A 71 -4.15 5.13 8.16
C LYS A 71 -3.33 4.73 6.94
N ARG A 72 -3.83 4.95 5.72
CA ARG A 72 -3.08 4.64 4.49
C ARG A 72 -1.86 5.55 4.35
N GLU A 73 -2.04 6.84 4.58
CA GLU A 73 -0.99 7.86 4.47
C GLU A 73 0.10 7.64 5.53
N ASN A 74 -0.29 7.53 6.80
CA ASN A 74 0.64 7.22 7.90
C ASN A 74 1.32 5.86 7.70
N GLY A 75 0.57 4.85 7.24
CA GLY A 75 1.13 3.54 6.94
C GLY A 75 2.19 3.59 5.84
N ARG A 76 2.03 4.48 4.85
CA ARG A 76 3.05 4.71 3.81
C ARG A 76 4.29 5.38 4.39
N GLU A 77 4.11 6.47 5.11
CA GLU A 77 5.22 7.21 5.71
C GLU A 77 6.01 6.36 6.71
N ARG A 78 5.31 5.57 7.54
CA ARG A 78 5.92 4.61 8.45
C ARG A 78 6.79 3.60 7.72
N ARG A 79 6.29 3.02 6.62
CA ARG A 79 7.07 2.06 5.80
C ARG A 79 8.30 2.70 5.18
N GLU A 80 8.17 3.94 4.70
CA GLU A 80 9.30 4.70 4.12
C GLU A 80 10.34 5.01 5.19
N THR A 81 9.93 5.46 6.38
CA THR A 81 10.82 5.74 7.52
C THR A 81 11.54 4.49 8.02
N VAL A 82 10.82 3.36 8.16
CA VAL A 82 11.43 2.09 8.56
C VAL A 82 12.43 1.58 7.51
N ARG A 83 12.16 1.78 6.21
CA ARG A 83 13.13 1.47 5.16
C ARG A 83 14.37 2.35 5.28
N ALA A 84 14.19 3.66 5.48
CA ALA A 84 15.29 4.60 5.67
C ALA A 84 16.15 4.23 6.88
N LEU A 85 15.55 3.87 8.02
CA LEU A 85 16.27 3.36 9.20
C LEU A 85 17.10 2.12 8.87
N ARG A 86 16.50 1.14 8.19
CA ARG A 86 17.19 -0.10 7.81
C ARG A 86 18.37 0.18 6.87
N THR A 87 18.18 1.05 5.88
CA THR A 87 19.23 1.48 4.96
C THR A 87 20.33 2.26 5.70
N GLY A 88 19.97 3.19 6.58
CA GLY A 88 20.91 3.98 7.37
C GLY A 88 21.81 3.11 8.26
N ILE A 89 21.25 2.10 8.92
CA ILE A 89 22.04 1.14 9.70
C ILE A 89 23.03 0.37 8.82
N HIS A 90 22.59 -0.05 7.63
CA HIS A 90 23.44 -0.80 6.71
C HIS A 90 24.56 0.05 6.09
N ASP A 91 24.25 1.31 5.77
CA ASP A 91 25.15 2.21 5.06
C ASP A 91 26.03 3.05 6.01
N GLY A 92 25.89 2.86 7.32
CA GLY A 92 26.71 3.53 8.34
C GLY A 92 26.31 4.98 8.61
N ALA A 93 25.01 5.29 8.56
CA ALA A 93 24.49 6.59 8.97
C ALA A 93 24.90 6.93 10.41
N SER A 94 25.08 8.22 10.68
CA SER A 94 25.43 8.72 12.00
C SER A 94 24.29 8.52 13.01
N ASP A 95 24.65 8.46 14.30
CA ASP A 95 23.66 8.35 15.39
C ASP A 95 22.63 9.50 15.34
N ALA A 96 23.04 10.70 14.93
CA ALA A 96 22.15 11.84 14.77
C ALA A 96 21.10 11.61 13.67
N GLU A 97 21.50 11.11 12.50
CA GLU A 97 20.57 10.79 11.40
C GLU A 97 19.61 9.65 11.77
N LEU A 98 20.10 8.64 12.49
CA LEU A 98 19.27 7.55 13.00
C LEU A 98 18.28 8.06 14.05
N GLN A 99 18.71 8.96 14.94
CA GLN A 99 17.83 9.56 15.94
C GLN A 99 16.70 10.38 15.30
N ASP A 100 17.00 11.18 14.26
CA ASP A 100 15.97 11.94 13.54
C ASP A 100 14.91 11.03 12.90
N LEU A 101 15.33 9.90 12.32
CA LEU A 101 14.43 8.91 11.75
C LEU A 101 13.60 8.18 12.83
N LEU A 102 14.19 7.91 13.99
CA LEU A 102 13.47 7.33 15.13
C LEU A 102 12.42 8.30 15.69
N ASP A 103 12.79 9.56 15.87
CA ASP A 103 11.87 10.61 16.33
C ASP A 103 10.70 10.77 15.36
N ARG A 104 10.98 10.73 14.06
CA ARG A 104 9.94 10.74 13.03
C ARG A 104 9.01 9.53 13.16
N LEU A 105 9.55 8.33 13.36
CA LEU A 105 8.75 7.12 13.54
C LEU A 105 7.83 7.22 14.77
N VAL A 106 8.35 7.74 15.89
CA VAL A 106 7.56 7.97 17.11
C VAL A 106 6.42 8.95 16.85
N ARG A 107 6.68 10.07 16.18
CA ARG A 107 5.64 11.06 15.83
C ARG A 107 4.53 10.45 14.98
N ILE A 108 4.88 9.67 13.95
CA ILE A 108 3.90 8.96 13.11
C ILE A 108 3.00 8.04 13.96
N GLU A 109 3.57 7.32 14.92
CA GLU A 109 2.81 6.42 15.80
C GLU A 109 1.91 7.18 16.80
N ASP A 110 2.36 8.33 17.30
CA ASP A 110 1.56 9.21 18.15
C ASP A 110 0.42 9.88 17.40
N ASP A 111 0.69 10.40 16.21
CA ASP A 111 -0.31 11.01 15.33
C ASP A 111 -1.38 9.99 14.95
N GLN A 112 -0.98 8.74 14.65
CA GLN A 112 -1.92 7.65 14.40
C GLN A 112 -2.82 7.35 15.61
N ARG A 113 -2.26 7.25 16.81
CA ARG A 113 -3.06 7.02 18.02
C ARG A 113 -4.00 8.19 18.30
N SER A 114 -3.54 9.42 18.08
CA SER A 114 -4.34 10.62 18.27
C SER A 114 -5.51 10.70 17.29
N ALA A 115 -5.25 10.52 15.99
CA ALA A 115 -6.27 10.51 14.94
C ALA A 115 -7.28 9.37 15.12
N GLU A 116 -6.82 8.17 15.48
CA GLU A 116 -7.72 7.04 15.79
C GLU A 116 -8.66 7.35 16.95
N ARG A 117 -8.14 7.90 18.05
CA ARG A 117 -8.98 8.30 19.20
C ARG A 117 -9.96 9.39 18.83
N GLY A 118 -9.52 10.43 18.11
CA GLY A 118 -10.36 11.55 17.69
C GLY A 118 -11.51 11.10 16.78
N ALA A 119 -11.21 10.29 15.77
CA ALA A 119 -12.22 9.74 14.86
C ALA A 119 -13.21 8.82 15.60
N MET A 120 -12.71 7.93 16.48
CA MET A 120 -13.58 7.05 17.25
C MET A 120 -14.47 7.82 18.23
N ALA A 121 -13.98 8.89 18.84
CA ALA A 121 -14.79 9.74 19.71
C ALA A 121 -15.93 10.42 18.95
N LYS A 122 -15.65 10.94 17.74
CA LYS A 122 -16.68 11.52 16.85
C LYS A 122 -17.74 10.48 16.48
N ILE A 123 -17.32 9.28 16.08
CA ILE A 123 -18.24 8.21 15.70
C ILE A 123 -19.06 7.72 16.91
N ASP A 124 -18.43 7.56 18.07
CA ASP A 124 -19.10 7.09 19.27
C ASP A 124 -20.17 8.08 19.78
N ALA A 125 -20.05 9.37 19.48
CA ALA A 125 -21.06 10.39 19.81
C ALA A 125 -22.38 10.18 19.05
N GLU A 126 -22.30 9.67 17.82
CA GLU A 126 -23.46 9.42 16.95
C GLU A 126 -24.12 8.06 17.19
N LEU A 127 -23.43 7.15 17.89
CA LEU A 127 -23.85 5.75 18.00
C LEU A 127 -24.33 5.40 19.41
N ASN A 128 -25.44 4.66 19.48
CA ASN A 128 -25.86 4.08 20.74
C ASN A 128 -24.89 2.97 21.19
N THR A 129 -24.96 2.57 22.46
CA THR A 129 -24.05 1.57 23.06
C THR A 129 -24.00 0.26 22.29
N ARG A 130 -25.14 -0.23 21.78
CA ARG A 130 -25.19 -1.48 21.01
C ARG A 130 -24.47 -1.34 19.67
N GLN A 131 -24.66 -0.22 18.98
CA GLN A 131 -23.97 0.10 17.73
C GLN A 131 -22.46 0.26 17.97
N ARG A 132 -22.03 0.94 19.04
CA ARG A 132 -20.61 1.07 19.41
C ARG A 132 -19.92 -0.28 19.60
N VAL A 133 -20.56 -1.21 20.32
CA VAL A 133 -20.03 -2.57 20.51
C VAL A 133 -19.94 -3.31 19.17
N LYS A 134 -21.01 -3.31 18.37
CA LYS A 134 -21.02 -3.92 17.04
C LYS A 134 -19.90 -3.37 16.16
N LEU A 135 -19.65 -2.06 16.22
CA LEU A 135 -18.62 -1.41 15.43
C LEU A 135 -17.23 -1.96 15.74
N ARG A 136 -16.90 -2.16 17.02
CA ARG A 136 -15.59 -2.72 17.42
C ARG A 136 -15.38 -4.12 16.84
N PHE A 137 -16.39 -4.98 16.91
CA PHE A 137 -16.32 -6.32 16.32
C PHE A 137 -16.29 -6.29 14.79
N PHE A 138 -17.09 -5.41 14.17
CA PHE A 138 -17.15 -5.26 12.73
C PHE A 138 -15.79 -4.88 12.15
N VAL A 139 -15.14 -3.84 12.69
CA VAL A 139 -13.84 -3.36 12.20
C VAL A 139 -12.77 -4.44 12.31
N GLN A 140 -12.71 -5.16 13.45
CA GLN A 140 -11.75 -6.25 13.63
C GLN A 140 -11.99 -7.40 12.65
N ARG A 141 -13.25 -7.84 12.51
CA ARG A 141 -13.63 -8.92 11.59
C ARG A 141 -13.37 -8.55 10.14
N PHE A 142 -13.74 -7.34 9.72
CA PHE A 142 -13.56 -6.88 8.36
C PHE A 142 -12.08 -6.82 7.98
N ARG A 143 -11.22 -6.26 8.86
CA ARG A 143 -9.77 -6.23 8.66
C ARG A 143 -9.19 -7.61 8.42
N ARG A 144 -9.50 -8.58 9.31
CA ARG A 144 -9.05 -9.96 9.16
C ARG A 144 -9.50 -10.57 7.82
N GLN A 145 -10.77 -10.35 7.43
CA GLN A 145 -11.28 -10.84 6.15
C GLN A 145 -10.54 -10.25 4.93
N ILE A 146 -10.13 -8.98 4.99
CA ILE A 146 -9.34 -8.35 3.92
C ILE A 146 -7.91 -8.91 3.91
N GLU A 147 -7.26 -9.00 5.07
CA GLU A 147 -5.92 -9.57 5.22
C GLU A 147 -5.86 -11.01 4.66
N ASP A 148 -6.81 -11.86 5.04
CA ASP A 148 -6.91 -13.23 4.54
C ASP A 148 -7.04 -13.28 3.02
N ARG A 149 -7.86 -12.40 2.42
CA ARG A 149 -8.03 -12.35 0.96
C ARG A 149 -6.80 -11.85 0.22
N LEU A 150 -6.09 -10.89 0.80
CA LEU A 150 -4.87 -10.36 0.21
C LEU A 150 -3.73 -11.39 0.31
N SER A 151 -3.57 -12.06 1.45
CA SER A 151 -2.57 -13.12 1.64
C SER A 151 -2.80 -14.29 0.68
N ASN A 152 -4.03 -14.82 0.61
CA ASN A 152 -4.37 -15.94 -0.27
C ASN A 152 -4.14 -15.63 -1.76
N ARG A 153 -4.18 -14.36 -2.18
CA ARG A 153 -3.83 -13.96 -3.55
C ARG A 153 -2.32 -13.92 -3.78
N ALA A 154 -1.55 -13.44 -2.80
CA ALA A 154 -0.10 -13.39 -2.88
C ALA A 154 0.50 -14.81 -3.02
N ASP A 155 0.00 -15.77 -2.24
CA ASP A 155 0.48 -17.16 -2.26
C ASP A 155 0.21 -17.85 -3.59
N ARG A 156 -0.92 -17.57 -4.24
CA ARG A 156 -1.25 -18.11 -5.57
C ARG A 156 -0.38 -17.54 -6.68
N MET A 157 0.14 -16.31 -6.54
CA MET A 157 1.06 -15.72 -7.51
C MET A 157 2.53 -16.10 -7.25
N GLY A 158 2.93 -16.32 -6.00
CA GLY A 158 4.28 -16.75 -5.61
C GLY A 158 4.54 -18.26 -5.76
N GLY A 159 3.53 -19.11 -5.51
CA GLY A 159 3.64 -20.57 -5.52
C GLY A 159 3.91 -21.21 -6.89
N ARG A 160 3.81 -20.45 -7.99
CA ARG A 160 4.05 -20.96 -9.35
C ARG A 160 5.52 -20.92 -9.78
N ARG A 161 6.40 -20.21 -9.05
CA ARG A 161 7.84 -20.12 -9.38
C ARG A 161 8.71 -21.21 -8.73
N MET A 162 8.29 -21.84 -7.63
CA MET A 162 9.13 -22.83 -6.93
C MET A 162 8.90 -24.30 -7.30
N ARG A 163 7.88 -24.65 -8.10
CA ARG A 163 7.60 -26.05 -8.47
C ARG A 163 8.27 -26.50 -9.79
N GLN A 164 9.05 -25.64 -10.43
CA GLN A 164 9.65 -25.90 -11.75
C GLN A 164 11.19 -26.01 -11.72
N GLU A 165 11.81 -26.37 -10.59
CA GLU A 165 13.28 -26.53 -10.52
C GLU A 165 13.73 -27.85 -9.87
N GLY A 166 12.80 -28.78 -9.59
CA GLY A 166 13.09 -30.05 -8.93
C GLY A 166 13.12 -31.31 -9.82
N SER A 167 12.80 -31.21 -11.12
CA SER A 167 12.59 -32.42 -11.96
C SER A 167 13.76 -32.81 -12.88
N ARG A 168 14.97 -32.27 -12.69
CA ARG A 168 16.18 -32.72 -13.40
C ARG A 168 17.20 -33.34 -12.44
N ARG A 169 16.92 -34.56 -11.96
CA ARG A 169 17.98 -35.46 -11.50
C ARG A 169 18.42 -36.33 -12.69
N PRO A 170 19.65 -36.20 -13.21
CA PRO A 170 20.18 -37.15 -14.17
C PRO A 170 20.46 -38.47 -13.45
N ASN A 171 19.83 -39.53 -13.94
CA ASN A 171 20.11 -40.92 -13.59
C ASN A 171 21.57 -41.24 -13.97
N ARG A 172 22.47 -41.34 -12.99
CA ARG A 172 23.78 -41.96 -13.18
C ARG A 172 23.64 -43.45 -12.86
N ARG A 173 23.59 -44.25 -13.93
CA ARG A 173 24.08 -45.63 -13.91
C ARG A 173 25.57 -45.63 -14.19
#